data_AF-A0A8S3J2J5-F1
#
_entry.id   AF-A0A8S3J2J5-F1
#
_cell.length_a   1.000
_cell.length_b   1.000
_cell.length_c   1.000
_cell.angle_alpha   90.00
_cell.angle_beta   90.00
_cell.angle_gamma   90.00
#
_symmetry.space_group_name_H-M   'P 1'
#
loop_
_entity.id
_entity.type
_entity.pdbx_description
1 polymer ?
#
loop_
_entity_poly.entity_id
_entity_poly.type
_entity_poly.pdbx_seq_one_letter_code
_entity_poly.pdbx_strand_id
1 'polypeptide(L)'
;VRACDRLKKLGILVDGKQFTQKGKDIAQLPDFGTLELSTSVHAALNKYNCGRDVILLAAILSVLNTPAIIPKLPNKYKRPEEGDYMSLLDLMHDLSSQPTSINDPELADIQHHLRRALIRLKTFEAYFSNTSTKSEWQKAAKISSDNWYNIAQALLDGYWEKVYVSLDRLQGRNGRYVRYSETPEEFDDDRKQTAVLKTTTIISRERRPECVFARDILCSTAIRATSLISFLGIIPAAWLTHEIERKVKVTATEMTKFKEK
;
A
#
# COMPACT_ATOMS: atom_id res chain seq x y z
N VAL A 1 -7.37 -22.41 7.77
CA VAL A 1 -6.34 -22.04 8.77
C VAL A 1 -5.82 -20.62 8.53
N ARG A 2 -5.25 -20.28 7.36
CA ARG A 2 -4.64 -18.95 7.08
C ARG A 2 -5.53 -17.69 7.20
N ALA A 3 -6.83 -17.77 6.88
CA ALA A 3 -7.71 -16.59 6.89
C ALA A 3 -8.02 -16.06 8.30
N CYS A 4 -8.23 -16.97 9.26
CA CYS A 4 -8.55 -16.58 10.65
C CYS A 4 -7.32 -15.98 11.34
N ASP A 5 -6.14 -16.51 11.09
CA ASP A 5 -4.88 -15.97 11.64
C ASP A 5 -4.61 -14.56 11.10
N ARG A 6 -4.88 -14.32 9.81
CA ARG A 6 -4.80 -12.98 9.22
C ARG A 6 -5.77 -11.99 9.86
N LEU A 7 -7.00 -12.42 10.12
CA LEU A 7 -8.00 -11.60 10.82
C LEU A 7 -7.61 -11.34 12.28
N LYS A 8 -6.95 -12.28 12.96
CA LYS A 8 -6.38 -12.05 14.30
C LYS A 8 -5.25 -11.02 14.25
N LYS A 9 -4.29 -11.17 13.32
CA LYS A 9 -3.15 -10.23 13.19
C LYS A 9 -3.61 -8.80 12.85
N LEU A 10 -4.71 -8.64 12.10
CA LEU A 10 -5.34 -7.33 11.83
C LEU A 10 -6.15 -6.77 13.02
N GLY A 11 -6.26 -7.52 14.13
CA GLY A 11 -7.07 -7.15 15.30
C GLY A 11 -8.57 -7.15 15.02
N ILE A 12 -9.04 -7.94 14.06
CA ILE A 12 -10.46 -8.03 13.65
C ILE A 12 -11.18 -9.11 14.45
N LEU A 13 -10.49 -10.21 14.79
CA LEU A 13 -11.05 -11.29 15.60
C LEU A 13 -10.28 -11.47 16.91
N VAL A 14 -11.00 -11.67 18.01
CA VAL A 14 -10.47 -12.25 19.25
C VAL A 14 -10.48 -13.77 19.09
N ASP A 15 -9.32 -14.40 19.30
CA ASP A 15 -9.09 -15.85 19.23
C ASP A 15 -9.56 -16.52 17.92
N GLY A 16 -9.85 -15.72 16.89
CA GLY A 16 -10.30 -16.18 15.57
C GLY A 16 -11.77 -16.59 15.52
N LYS A 17 -12.55 -16.26 16.54
CA LYS A 17 -13.95 -16.68 16.66
C LYS A 17 -14.94 -15.53 16.80
N GLN A 18 -14.55 -14.42 17.42
CA GLN A 18 -15.47 -13.31 17.70
C GLN A 18 -14.92 -11.99 17.18
N PHE A 19 -15.78 -11.14 16.61
CA PHE A 19 -15.35 -9.81 16.19
C PHE A 19 -14.95 -8.95 17.38
N THR A 20 -13.78 -8.32 17.26
CA THR A 20 -13.40 -7.17 18.08
C THR A 20 -14.30 -5.96 17.75
N GLN A 21 -14.18 -4.87 18.51
CA GLN A 21 -14.86 -3.62 18.13
C GLN A 21 -14.42 -3.13 16.74
N LYS A 22 -13.11 -3.18 16.45
CA LYS A 22 -12.56 -2.89 15.11
C LYS A 22 -13.19 -3.78 14.04
N GLY A 23 -13.37 -5.08 14.32
CA GLY A 23 -14.00 -6.01 13.39
C GLY A 23 -15.47 -5.70 13.12
N LYS A 24 -16.24 -5.37 14.17
CA LYS A 24 -17.64 -4.96 14.04
C LYS A 24 -17.77 -3.66 13.24
N ASP A 25 -16.85 -2.72 13.48
CA ASP A 25 -16.81 -1.45 12.78
C ASP A 25 -16.46 -1.63 11.30
N ILE A 26 -15.42 -2.41 10.98
CA ILE A 26 -15.06 -2.75 9.59
C ILE A 26 -16.21 -3.46 8.88
N ALA A 27 -16.96 -4.33 9.56
CA ALA A 27 -18.10 -5.03 8.97
C ALA A 27 -19.28 -4.09 8.64
N GLN A 28 -19.37 -2.92 9.27
CA GLN A 28 -20.40 -1.91 8.97
C GLN A 28 -20.03 -1.00 7.80
N LEU A 29 -18.74 -0.89 7.48
CA LEU A 29 -18.25 -0.08 6.37
C LEU A 29 -18.73 -0.66 5.02
N PRO A 30 -18.86 0.18 3.98
CA PRO A 30 -19.16 -0.31 2.65
C PRO A 30 -18.01 -1.20 2.15
N ASP A 31 -18.30 -2.02 1.16
CA ASP A 31 -17.29 -2.84 0.51
C ASP A 31 -16.25 -1.98 -0.21
N PHE A 32 -14.98 -2.05 0.21
CA PHE A 32 -13.86 -1.38 -0.47
C PHE A 32 -13.08 -2.33 -1.39
N GLY A 33 -13.61 -3.53 -1.65
CA GLY A 33 -13.07 -4.54 -2.56
C GLY A 33 -12.01 -5.46 -1.92
N THR A 34 -11.33 -5.02 -0.87
CA THR A 34 -10.40 -5.85 -0.09
C THR A 34 -10.47 -5.52 1.39
N LEU A 35 -10.15 -6.51 2.22
CA LEU A 35 -10.06 -6.32 3.67
C LEU A 35 -8.99 -5.29 4.06
N GLU A 36 -7.87 -5.25 3.32
CA GLU A 36 -6.80 -4.28 3.58
C GLU A 36 -7.29 -2.85 3.34
N LEU A 37 -8.03 -2.59 2.26
CA LEU A 37 -8.61 -1.26 2.02
C LEU A 37 -9.65 -0.90 3.07
N SER A 38 -10.55 -1.81 3.46
CA SER A 38 -11.51 -1.53 4.53
C SER A 38 -10.82 -1.23 5.86
N THR A 39 -9.73 -1.95 6.18
CA THR A 39 -8.92 -1.69 7.37
C THR A 39 -8.22 -0.33 7.28
N SER A 40 -7.71 0.02 6.10
CA SER A 40 -7.04 1.31 5.87
C SER A 40 -8.00 2.49 6.00
N VAL A 41 -9.20 2.38 5.42
CA VAL A 41 -10.26 3.40 5.55
C VAL A 41 -10.68 3.51 7.02
N HIS A 42 -10.88 2.40 7.73
CA HIS A 42 -11.19 2.43 9.15
C HIS A 42 -10.11 3.18 9.94
N ALA A 43 -8.82 2.93 9.68
CA ALA A 43 -7.73 3.63 10.36
C ALA A 43 -7.70 5.13 10.00
N ALA A 44 -7.94 5.48 8.74
CA ALA A 44 -8.02 6.87 8.28
C ALA A 44 -9.14 7.66 8.98
N LEU A 45 -10.30 7.02 9.18
CA LEU A 45 -11.47 7.62 9.82
C LEU A 45 -11.31 7.80 11.34
N ASN A 46 -10.58 6.89 12.00
CA ASN A 46 -10.54 6.85 13.47
C ASN A 46 -9.21 7.33 14.08
N LYS A 47 -8.10 7.35 13.32
CA LYS A 47 -6.75 7.58 13.89
C LYS A 47 -5.94 8.65 13.17
N TYR A 48 -5.95 8.67 11.85
CA TYR A 48 -4.94 9.43 11.08
C TYR A 48 -5.47 10.70 10.39
N ASN A 49 -6.74 11.08 10.59
CA ASN A 49 -7.33 12.32 10.05
C ASN A 49 -7.12 12.50 8.53
N CYS A 50 -7.23 11.41 7.77
CA CYS A 50 -7.05 11.41 6.31
C CYS A 50 -8.17 10.62 5.62
N GLY A 51 -9.39 10.69 6.19
CA GLY A 51 -10.53 9.88 5.75
C GLY A 51 -10.89 10.13 4.29
N ARG A 52 -10.93 11.40 3.85
CA ARG A 52 -11.25 11.76 2.46
C ARG A 52 -10.23 11.17 1.48
N ASP A 53 -8.94 11.32 1.79
CA ASP A 53 -7.83 10.85 0.96
C ASP A 53 -7.90 9.35 0.72
N VAL A 54 -8.06 8.58 1.80
CA VAL A 54 -8.06 7.12 1.72
C VAL A 54 -9.35 6.59 1.07
N ILE A 55 -10.48 7.29 1.21
CA ILE A 55 -11.73 6.96 0.48
C ILE A 55 -11.56 7.17 -1.03
N LEU A 56 -10.94 8.29 -1.45
CA LEU A 56 -10.63 8.55 -2.86
C LEU A 56 -9.72 7.48 -3.45
N LEU A 57 -8.65 7.13 -2.72
CA LEU A 57 -7.75 6.04 -3.08
C LEU A 57 -8.49 4.71 -3.17
N ALA A 58 -9.32 4.38 -2.19
CA ALA A 58 -10.07 3.13 -2.19
C ALA A 58 -11.04 3.05 -3.39
N ALA A 59 -11.64 4.17 -3.79
CA ALA A 59 -12.52 4.22 -4.96
C ALA A 59 -11.79 3.81 -6.24
N ILE A 60 -10.61 4.38 -6.52
CA ILE A 60 -9.84 4.02 -7.71
C ILE A 60 -9.21 2.63 -7.59
N LEU A 61 -8.62 2.28 -6.45
CA LEU A 61 -7.98 0.99 -6.24
C LEU A 61 -8.98 -0.18 -6.34
N SER A 62 -10.21 -0.02 -5.85
CA SER A 62 -11.24 -1.07 -5.98
C SER A 62 -11.62 -1.40 -7.44
N VAL A 63 -11.30 -0.51 -8.39
CA VAL A 63 -11.54 -0.71 -9.83
C VAL A 63 -10.29 -1.23 -10.54
N LEU A 64 -9.10 -0.84 -10.06
CA LEU A 64 -7.85 -1.20 -10.68
C LEU A 64 -7.40 -2.61 -10.27
N ASN A 65 -7.25 -3.47 -11.27
CA ASN A 65 -6.69 -4.82 -11.12
C ASN A 65 -5.24 -4.92 -11.63
N THR A 66 -4.70 -3.82 -12.19
CA THR A 66 -3.35 -3.78 -12.76
C THR A 66 -2.75 -2.38 -12.66
N PRO A 67 -1.44 -2.26 -12.39
CA PRO A 67 -0.72 -0.98 -12.37
C PRO A 67 -0.47 -0.40 -13.78
N ALA A 68 -1.01 -1.00 -14.85
CA ALA A 68 -0.81 -0.51 -16.23
C ALA A 68 -1.34 0.92 -16.47
N ILE A 69 -2.17 1.44 -15.55
CA ILE A 69 -2.63 2.83 -15.57
C ILE A 69 -1.53 3.82 -15.19
N ILE A 70 -0.58 3.44 -14.32
CA ILE A 70 0.39 4.35 -13.72
C ILE A 70 1.28 5.03 -14.76
N PRO A 71 1.85 4.32 -15.76
CA PRO A 71 2.68 4.97 -16.79
C PRO A 71 1.89 5.95 -17.67
N LYS A 72 0.57 5.72 -17.79
CA LYS A 72 -0.36 6.52 -18.61
C LYS A 72 -0.86 7.78 -17.90
N LEU A 73 -0.55 7.96 -16.63
CA LEU A 73 -0.89 9.19 -15.92
C LEU A 73 -0.15 10.38 -16.54
N PRO A 74 -0.81 11.54 -16.71
CA PRO A 74 -0.14 12.80 -17.02
C PRO A 74 0.97 13.12 -16.03
N ASN A 75 2.05 13.73 -16.51
CA ASN A 75 3.24 14.03 -15.69
C ASN A 75 2.91 14.92 -14.47
N LYS A 76 1.90 15.80 -14.57
CA LYS A 76 1.45 16.68 -13.49
C LYS A 76 0.97 15.93 -12.23
N TYR A 77 0.48 14.70 -12.38
CA TYR A 77 0.05 13.87 -11.25
C TYR A 77 1.14 12.93 -10.74
N LYS A 78 2.30 12.84 -11.41
CA LYS A 78 3.32 11.86 -11.04
C LYS A 78 4.07 12.30 -9.79
N ARG A 79 4.03 11.46 -8.75
CA ARG A 79 4.66 11.67 -7.44
C ARG A 79 5.77 10.65 -7.18
N PRO A 80 6.99 10.86 -7.71
CA PRO A 80 8.10 9.92 -7.56
C PRO A 80 8.70 9.85 -6.15
N GLU A 81 8.45 10.87 -5.30
CA GLU A 81 8.93 10.92 -3.92
C GLU A 81 8.10 10.04 -2.99
N GLU A 82 6.79 9.97 -3.22
CA GLU A 82 5.83 9.25 -2.39
C GLU A 82 5.33 7.94 -3.02
N GLY A 83 5.20 7.89 -4.35
CA GLY A 83 4.87 6.69 -5.12
C GLY A 83 3.53 6.72 -5.87
N ASP A 84 3.09 5.52 -6.24
CA ASP A 84 1.91 5.31 -7.09
C ASP A 84 0.61 5.77 -6.40
N TYR A 85 0.51 5.56 -5.08
CA TYR A 85 -0.68 5.95 -4.31
C TYR A 85 -0.92 7.46 -4.39
N MET A 86 0.06 8.29 -4.05
CA MET A 86 -0.12 9.75 -4.13
C MET A 86 -0.39 10.22 -5.57
N SER A 87 0.19 9.55 -6.55
CA SER A 87 -0.07 9.88 -7.96
C SER A 87 -1.53 9.62 -8.36
N LEU A 88 -2.11 8.53 -7.89
CA LEU A 88 -3.54 8.22 -8.09
C LEU A 88 -4.44 9.14 -7.26
N LEU A 89 -4.01 9.49 -6.05
CA LEU A 89 -4.77 10.39 -5.16
C LEU A 89 -4.90 11.78 -5.77
N ASP A 90 -3.83 12.36 -6.28
CA ASP A 90 -3.86 13.69 -6.90
C ASP A 90 -4.79 13.74 -8.11
N LEU A 91 -4.76 12.70 -8.95
CA LEU A 91 -5.70 12.56 -10.05
C LEU A 91 -7.15 12.48 -9.53
N MET A 92 -7.40 11.69 -8.50
CA MET A 92 -8.75 11.53 -7.94
C MET A 92 -9.25 12.80 -7.24
N HIS A 93 -8.38 13.56 -6.58
CA HIS A 93 -8.72 14.86 -5.99
C HIS A 93 -9.18 15.84 -7.07
N ASP A 94 -8.41 15.96 -8.16
CA ASP A 94 -8.74 16.83 -9.29
C ASP A 94 -10.07 16.41 -9.94
N LEU A 95 -10.24 15.11 -10.25
CA LEU A 95 -11.49 14.59 -10.82
C LEU A 95 -12.70 14.72 -9.88
N SER A 96 -12.49 14.63 -8.55
CA SER A 96 -13.58 14.81 -7.59
C SER A 96 -14.03 16.27 -7.48
N SER A 97 -13.10 17.20 -7.68
CA SER A 97 -13.35 18.64 -7.65
C SER A 97 -13.89 19.16 -8.98
N GLN A 98 -13.43 18.60 -10.09
CA GLN A 98 -13.82 18.95 -11.45
C GLN A 98 -14.14 17.69 -12.26
N PRO A 99 -15.35 17.13 -12.12
CA PRO A 99 -15.71 15.88 -12.81
C PRO A 99 -15.62 15.95 -14.35
N THR A 100 -15.70 17.15 -14.93
CA THR A 100 -15.52 17.38 -16.38
C THR A 100 -14.10 17.09 -16.86
N SER A 101 -13.10 17.19 -15.98
CA SER A 101 -11.69 16.90 -16.28
C SER A 101 -11.47 15.45 -16.70
N ILE A 102 -12.43 14.55 -16.46
CA ILE A 102 -12.38 13.19 -17.00
C ILE A 102 -12.36 13.14 -18.54
N ASN A 103 -12.82 14.19 -19.22
CA ASN A 103 -12.82 14.30 -20.67
C ASN A 103 -11.52 14.92 -21.22
N ASP A 104 -10.52 15.18 -20.36
CA ASP A 104 -9.18 15.58 -20.78
C ASP A 104 -8.61 14.55 -21.77
N PRO A 105 -8.19 14.96 -22.99
CA PRO A 105 -7.58 14.08 -23.97
C PRO A 105 -6.37 13.30 -23.44
N GLU A 106 -5.62 13.85 -22.48
CA GLU A 106 -4.48 13.14 -21.86
C GLU A 106 -4.92 11.94 -21.00
N LEU A 107 -6.20 11.87 -20.60
CA LEU A 107 -6.77 10.78 -19.82
C LEU A 107 -7.56 9.77 -20.66
N ALA A 108 -7.64 9.95 -21.99
CA ALA A 108 -8.49 9.15 -22.89
C ALA A 108 -8.29 7.64 -22.71
N ASP A 109 -7.03 7.20 -22.61
CA ASP A 109 -6.64 5.79 -22.49
C ASP A 109 -7.04 5.12 -21.17
N ILE A 110 -7.36 5.92 -20.15
CA ILE A 110 -7.64 5.45 -18.78
C ILE A 110 -9.05 5.85 -18.31
N GLN A 111 -9.77 6.60 -19.15
CA GLN A 111 -11.06 7.20 -18.87
C GLN A 111 -12.11 6.20 -18.39
N HIS A 112 -12.13 4.98 -18.97
CA HIS A 112 -13.07 3.93 -18.54
C HIS A 112 -12.87 3.55 -17.06
N HIS A 113 -11.62 3.40 -16.61
CA HIS A 113 -11.31 3.10 -15.22
C HIS A 113 -11.68 4.27 -14.31
N LEU A 114 -11.41 5.50 -14.73
CA LEU A 114 -11.74 6.71 -13.98
C LEU A 114 -13.26 6.90 -13.82
N ARG A 115 -14.05 6.63 -14.86
CA ARG A 115 -15.52 6.73 -14.78
C ARG A 115 -16.07 5.74 -13.75
N ARG A 116 -15.55 4.52 -13.74
CA ARG A 116 -15.92 3.49 -12.76
C ARG A 116 -15.48 3.89 -11.34
N ALA A 117 -14.29 4.46 -11.18
CA ALA A 117 -13.80 4.94 -9.90
C ALA A 117 -14.69 6.07 -9.34
N LEU A 118 -15.10 7.03 -10.18
CA LEU A 118 -16.01 8.11 -9.78
C LEU A 118 -17.41 7.60 -9.42
N ILE A 119 -17.94 6.59 -10.12
CA ILE A 119 -19.20 5.94 -9.72
C ILE A 119 -19.05 5.31 -8.33
N ARG A 120 -17.95 4.60 -8.08
CA ARG A 120 -17.68 3.97 -6.78
C ARG A 120 -17.52 5.01 -5.67
N LEU A 121 -16.84 6.12 -5.97
CA LEU A 121 -16.69 7.25 -5.05
C LEU A 121 -18.04 7.80 -4.63
N LYS A 122 -18.96 8.03 -5.58
CA LYS A 122 -20.33 8.48 -5.26
C LYS A 122 -21.08 7.52 -4.35
N THR A 123 -20.88 6.20 -4.51
CA THR A 123 -21.45 5.20 -3.59
C THR A 123 -20.91 5.36 -2.18
N PHE A 124 -19.60 5.59 -2.02
CA PHE A 124 -19.00 5.83 -0.72
C PHE A 124 -19.46 7.16 -0.10
N GLU A 125 -19.51 8.23 -0.88
CA GLU A 125 -20.01 9.53 -0.43
C GLU A 125 -21.47 9.45 0.04
N ALA A 126 -22.32 8.70 -0.66
CA ALA A 126 -23.70 8.45 -0.25
C ALA A 126 -23.77 7.70 1.09
N TYR A 127 -22.92 6.69 1.30
CA TYR A 127 -22.83 5.98 2.58
C TYR A 127 -22.42 6.93 3.72
N PHE A 128 -21.36 7.71 3.55
CA PHE A 128 -20.89 8.64 4.59
C PHE A 128 -21.76 9.89 4.77
N SER A 129 -22.73 10.12 3.89
CA SER A 129 -23.76 11.16 4.05
C SER A 129 -25.05 10.63 4.68
N ASN A 130 -25.19 9.32 4.85
CA ASN A 130 -26.37 8.69 5.42
C ASN A 130 -26.40 8.90 6.95
N THR A 131 -27.57 9.30 7.48
CA THR A 131 -27.80 9.54 8.91
C THR A 131 -27.62 8.29 9.79
N SER A 132 -27.72 7.10 9.21
CA SER A 132 -27.45 5.83 9.90
C SER A 132 -25.95 5.54 10.10
N THR A 133 -25.07 6.22 9.37
CA THR A 133 -23.62 6.12 9.54
C THR A 133 -23.18 6.91 10.78
N LYS A 134 -22.22 6.39 11.55
CA LYS A 134 -21.68 7.06 12.76
C LYS A 134 -21.30 8.51 12.46
N SER A 135 -21.79 9.46 13.26
CA SER A 135 -21.55 10.91 13.08
C SER A 135 -20.06 11.26 12.94
N GLU A 136 -19.21 10.61 13.72
CA GLU A 136 -17.76 10.79 13.68
C GLU A 136 -17.17 10.40 12.33
N TRP A 137 -17.64 9.31 11.72
CA TRP A 137 -17.20 8.88 10.40
C TRP A 137 -17.71 9.79 9.30
N GLN A 138 -18.92 10.33 9.42
CA GLN A 138 -19.41 11.33 8.46
C GLN A 138 -18.51 12.57 8.43
N LYS A 139 -18.03 13.01 9.60
CA LYS A 139 -17.09 14.13 9.73
C LYS A 139 -15.71 13.74 9.19
N ALA A 140 -15.15 12.63 9.66
CA ALA A 140 -13.81 12.19 9.28
C ALA A 140 -13.68 11.86 7.79
N ALA A 141 -14.74 11.37 7.13
CA ALA A 141 -14.77 11.10 5.70
C ALA A 141 -14.62 12.36 4.82
N LYS A 142 -14.78 13.55 5.40
CA LYS A 142 -14.60 14.85 4.73
C LYS A 142 -13.22 15.47 4.99
N ILE A 143 -12.42 14.89 5.88
CA ILE A 143 -11.11 15.43 6.26
C ILE A 143 -10.05 14.94 5.26
N SER A 144 -9.44 15.89 4.54
CA SER A 144 -8.20 15.72 3.78
C SER A 144 -7.02 16.06 4.69
N SER A 145 -5.95 15.28 4.62
CA SER A 145 -4.73 15.54 5.37
C SER A 145 -3.69 16.30 4.56
N ASP A 146 -3.77 16.22 3.23
CA ASP A 146 -2.76 16.70 2.27
C ASP A 146 -1.33 16.28 2.65
N ASN A 147 -1.21 15.19 3.42
CA ASN A 147 0.03 14.75 4.06
C ASN A 147 0.20 13.24 3.84
N TRP A 148 1.19 12.90 3.02
CA TRP A 148 1.55 11.52 2.73
C TRP A 148 1.77 10.68 4.00
N TYR A 149 2.31 11.25 5.08
CA TYR A 149 2.59 10.53 6.32
C TYR A 149 1.31 9.87 6.88
N ASN A 150 0.24 10.65 7.02
CA ASN A 150 -1.01 10.18 7.60
C ASN A 150 -1.68 9.14 6.70
N ILE A 151 -1.67 9.40 5.39
CA ILE A 151 -2.22 8.50 4.37
C ILE A 151 -1.46 7.16 4.37
N ALA A 152 -0.12 7.20 4.38
CA ALA A 152 0.73 6.02 4.39
C ALA A 152 0.54 5.20 5.67
N GLN A 153 0.45 5.84 6.84
CA GLN A 153 0.16 5.16 8.10
C GLN A 153 -1.20 4.47 8.09
N ALA A 154 -2.23 5.15 7.56
CA ALA A 154 -3.55 4.54 7.39
C ALA A 154 -3.52 3.34 6.44
N LEU A 155 -2.79 3.44 5.32
CA LEU A 155 -2.61 2.33 4.37
C LEU A 155 -1.82 1.16 5.01
N LEU A 156 -0.81 1.44 5.81
CA LEU A 156 -0.02 0.43 6.51
C LEU A 156 -0.83 -0.37 7.52
N ASP A 157 -1.80 0.24 8.21
CA ASP A 157 -2.72 -0.50 9.09
C ASP A 157 -3.46 -1.64 8.34
N GLY A 158 -3.72 -1.48 7.03
CA GLY A 158 -4.29 -2.52 6.18
C GLY A 158 -3.27 -3.40 5.46
N TYR A 159 -2.17 -2.81 5.00
CA TYR A 159 -1.15 -3.45 4.17
C TYR A 159 0.15 -3.80 4.92
N TRP A 160 0.11 -3.91 6.25
CA TRP A 160 1.27 -4.18 7.10
C TRP A 160 2.09 -5.39 6.66
N GLU A 161 1.41 -6.41 6.13
CA GLU A 161 2.02 -7.63 5.58
C GLU A 161 2.79 -7.42 4.28
N LYS A 162 2.62 -6.30 3.59
CA LYS A 162 3.13 -6.06 2.23
C LYS A 162 4.19 -4.97 2.21
N VAL A 163 5.01 -4.95 3.24
CA VAL A 163 6.19 -4.07 3.37
C VAL A 163 7.43 -4.78 2.83
N TYR A 164 8.28 -4.04 2.14
CA TYR A 164 9.45 -4.52 1.43
C TYR A 164 10.66 -3.64 1.68
N VAL A 165 11.79 -4.28 1.94
CA VAL A 165 13.07 -3.64 2.23
C VAL A 165 14.05 -3.93 1.12
N SER A 166 14.75 -2.89 0.67
CA SER A 166 15.78 -2.99 -0.36
C SER A 166 16.99 -3.80 0.12
N LEU A 167 17.41 -4.78 -0.68
CA LEU A 167 18.63 -5.57 -0.47
C LEU A 167 19.90 -4.82 -0.84
N ASP A 168 19.80 -3.62 -1.45
CA ASP A 168 20.96 -2.80 -1.77
C ASP A 168 21.70 -2.43 -0.48
N ARG A 169 20.96 -2.05 0.56
CA ARG A 169 21.51 -1.77 1.90
C ARG A 169 22.07 -3.01 2.60
N LEU A 170 21.38 -4.14 2.48
CA LEU A 170 21.67 -5.32 3.27
C LEU A 170 22.80 -6.18 2.69
N GLN A 171 22.85 -6.32 1.37
CA GLN A 171 23.71 -7.29 0.69
C GLN A 171 24.35 -6.74 -0.61
N GLY A 172 24.18 -5.45 -0.93
CA GLY A 172 24.67 -4.88 -2.21
C GLY A 172 23.99 -5.47 -3.44
N ARG A 173 22.81 -6.10 -3.29
CA ARG A 173 22.10 -6.79 -4.37
C ARG A 173 21.13 -5.85 -5.07
N ASN A 174 21.69 -5.13 -6.03
CA ASN A 174 21.05 -4.09 -6.82
C ASN A 174 19.61 -4.40 -7.29
N GLY A 175 18.67 -3.54 -6.86
CA GLY A 175 17.30 -3.47 -7.37
C GLY A 175 16.37 -4.58 -6.89
N ARG A 176 16.77 -5.32 -5.85
CA ARG A 176 15.96 -6.39 -5.25
C ARG A 176 15.45 -5.99 -3.89
N TYR A 177 14.26 -6.47 -3.57
CA TYR A 177 13.60 -6.27 -2.30
C TYR A 177 13.31 -7.62 -1.64
N VAL A 178 13.18 -7.60 -0.33
CA VAL A 178 12.66 -8.72 0.47
C VAL A 178 11.49 -8.24 1.29
N ARG A 179 10.50 -9.10 1.49
CA ARG A 179 9.37 -8.82 2.35
C ARG A 179 9.87 -8.66 3.80
N TYR A 180 9.41 -7.62 4.48
CA TYR A 180 9.66 -7.44 5.91
C TYR A 180 8.78 -8.41 6.70
N SER A 181 9.37 -9.06 7.70
CA SER A 181 8.65 -9.82 8.73
C SER A 181 9.18 -9.41 10.09
N GLU A 182 8.27 -9.29 11.06
CA GLU A 182 8.59 -8.96 12.45
C GLU A 182 9.17 -10.16 13.22
N THR A 183 9.01 -11.38 12.71
CA THR A 183 9.50 -12.59 13.38
C THR A 183 10.62 -13.24 12.56
N PRO A 184 11.83 -13.46 13.13
CA PRO A 184 12.94 -14.11 12.44
C PRO A 184 12.61 -15.51 11.88
N GLU A 185 11.67 -16.22 12.50
CA GLU A 185 11.26 -17.58 12.12
C GLU A 185 10.46 -17.64 10.82
N GLU A 186 9.71 -16.57 10.49
CA GLU A 186 9.01 -16.45 9.20
C GLU A 186 10.00 -16.24 8.02
N PHE A 187 11.27 -15.91 8.28
CA PHE A 187 12.30 -15.81 7.23
C PHE A 187 12.78 -17.18 6.72
N ASP A 188 12.62 -18.26 7.49
CA ASP A 188 13.20 -19.57 7.14
C ASP A 188 12.28 -20.43 6.24
N ASP A 189 10.96 -20.17 6.24
CA ASP A 189 9.99 -20.89 5.40
C ASP A 189 9.73 -20.17 4.05
N ASP A 190 9.80 -18.83 4.02
CA ASP A 190 9.70 -17.99 2.81
C ASP A 190 11.05 -17.88 2.07
N ARG A 191 11.74 -19.01 1.89
CA ARG A 191 13.02 -19.08 1.16
C ARG A 191 12.95 -18.32 -0.18
N LYS A 192 13.56 -17.13 -0.22
CA LYS A 192 14.06 -16.44 -1.42
C LYS A 192 13.03 -15.91 -2.42
N GLN A 193 11.87 -15.40 -2.01
CA GLN A 193 11.11 -14.52 -2.91
C GLN A 193 11.71 -13.12 -2.89
N THR A 194 12.85 -12.96 -3.56
CA THR A 194 13.31 -11.61 -3.90
C THR A 194 12.27 -11.00 -4.82
N ALA A 195 11.86 -9.79 -4.51
CA ALA A 195 10.91 -9.05 -5.30
C ALA A 195 11.62 -7.93 -6.05
N VAL A 196 11.06 -7.50 -7.18
CA VAL A 196 11.56 -6.36 -7.95
C VAL A 196 10.39 -5.42 -8.24
N LEU A 197 10.68 -4.12 -8.34
CA LEU A 197 9.66 -3.16 -8.74
C LEU A 197 9.21 -3.46 -10.17
N LYS A 198 7.89 -3.51 -10.38
CA LYS A 198 7.34 -3.68 -11.73
C LYS A 198 7.67 -2.45 -12.57
N THR A 199 7.97 -2.64 -13.84
CA THR A 199 8.31 -1.53 -14.76
C THR A 199 7.22 -0.47 -14.93
N THR A 200 5.99 -0.80 -14.55
CA THR A 200 4.86 0.11 -14.63
C THR A 200 4.76 1.07 -13.45
N THR A 201 5.59 0.92 -12.42
CA THR A 201 5.56 1.80 -11.24
C THR A 201 6.19 3.14 -11.58
N ILE A 202 5.78 4.20 -10.87
CA ILE A 202 6.27 5.56 -11.12
C ILE A 202 7.70 5.79 -10.65
N ILE A 203 8.12 4.98 -9.68
CA ILE A 203 9.47 4.98 -9.12
C ILE A 203 10.40 4.42 -10.19
N SER A 204 11.34 5.24 -10.64
CA SER A 204 12.33 4.83 -11.65
C SER A 204 13.19 3.68 -11.11
N ARG A 205 13.77 2.86 -11.99
CA ARG A 205 14.72 1.81 -11.58
C ARG A 205 16.01 2.36 -10.96
N GLU A 206 16.31 3.63 -11.23
CA GLU A 206 17.49 4.34 -10.75
C GLU A 206 17.29 4.81 -9.30
N ARG A 207 16.06 5.21 -8.97
CA ARG A 207 15.67 5.53 -7.60
C ARG A 207 15.26 4.26 -6.88
N ARG A 208 15.97 3.92 -5.81
CA ARG A 208 15.73 2.69 -5.04
C ARG A 208 15.40 3.03 -3.60
N PRO A 209 14.12 3.26 -3.29
CA PRO A 209 13.70 3.54 -1.93
C PRO A 209 14.13 2.41 -0.98
N GLU A 210 14.54 2.78 0.23
CA GLU A 210 14.99 1.80 1.21
C GLU A 210 13.85 0.87 1.63
N CYS A 211 12.66 1.45 1.83
CA CYS A 211 11.46 0.74 2.23
C CYS A 211 10.27 1.18 1.39
N VAL A 212 9.46 0.22 0.97
CA VAL A 212 8.19 0.45 0.26
C VAL A 212 7.13 -0.47 0.82
N PHE A 213 5.86 -0.07 0.77
CA PHE A 213 4.75 -1.00 0.88
C PHE A 213 3.98 -1.05 -0.42
N ALA A 214 3.24 -2.14 -0.63
CA ALA A 214 2.58 -2.40 -1.90
C ALA A 214 1.23 -3.07 -1.77
N ARG A 215 0.36 -2.83 -2.74
CA ARG A 215 -0.94 -3.53 -2.82
C ARG A 215 -0.79 -4.95 -3.37
N ASP A 216 -0.05 -5.10 -4.47
CA ASP A 216 -0.06 -6.32 -5.28
C ASP A 216 1.32 -6.92 -5.48
N ILE A 217 1.34 -8.26 -5.44
CA ILE A 217 2.51 -9.10 -5.71
C ILE A 217 2.13 -10.03 -6.86
N LEU A 218 2.75 -9.85 -8.02
CA LEU A 218 2.55 -10.77 -9.14
C LEU A 218 3.74 -11.73 -9.18
N CYS A 219 3.48 -13.03 -9.05
CA CYS A 219 4.52 -14.04 -9.24
C CYS A 219 4.84 -14.16 -10.74
N SER A 220 6.07 -13.82 -11.13
CA SER A 220 6.58 -14.19 -12.46
C SER A 220 6.77 -15.72 -12.52
N THR A 221 6.47 -16.32 -13.67
CA THR A 221 6.25 -17.76 -13.89
C THR A 221 7.33 -18.73 -13.33
N ALA A 222 6.89 -19.99 -13.16
CA ALA A 222 7.39 -21.08 -12.32
C ALA A 222 8.89 -21.51 -12.39
N ILE A 223 9.77 -20.79 -13.07
CA ILE A 223 11.17 -21.22 -13.27
C ILE A 223 12.15 -20.38 -12.45
N ARG A 224 11.81 -19.13 -12.08
CA ARG A 224 12.57 -18.28 -11.15
C ARG A 224 11.60 -17.33 -10.44
N ALA A 225 11.13 -17.72 -9.24
CA ALA A 225 10.12 -16.99 -8.46
C ALA A 225 10.59 -15.59 -8.02
N THR A 226 10.56 -14.63 -8.94
CA THR A 226 10.75 -13.21 -8.63
C THR A 226 9.38 -12.58 -8.58
N SER A 227 9.05 -12.03 -7.42
CA SER A 227 7.79 -11.36 -7.18
C SER A 227 7.85 -9.93 -7.73
N LEU A 228 6.82 -9.50 -8.46
CA LEU A 228 6.75 -8.14 -8.97
C LEU A 228 5.90 -7.30 -8.03
N ILE A 229 6.50 -6.24 -7.48
CA ILE A 229 5.82 -5.31 -6.59
C ILE A 229 5.14 -4.22 -7.41
N SER A 230 3.87 -3.92 -7.12
CA SER A 230 3.12 -2.84 -7.78
C SER A 230 2.13 -2.11 -6.89
N PHE A 231 1.77 -0.90 -7.29
CA PHE A 231 1.04 0.09 -6.48
C PHE A 231 1.80 0.38 -5.19
N LEU A 232 2.86 1.15 -5.33
CA LEU A 232 3.86 1.39 -4.30
C LEU A 232 3.58 2.66 -3.51
N GLY A 233 3.89 2.61 -2.21
CA GLY A 233 4.10 3.77 -1.36
C GLY A 233 5.49 3.71 -0.73
N ILE A 234 6.23 4.83 -0.78
CA ILE A 234 7.55 4.94 -0.15
C ILE A 234 7.38 5.29 1.33
N ILE A 235 8.07 4.58 2.20
CA ILE A 235 8.01 4.82 3.65
C ILE A 235 9.40 4.94 4.26
N PRO A 236 9.56 5.72 5.34
CA PRO A 236 10.78 5.74 6.13
C PRO A 236 11.06 4.39 6.79
N ALA A 237 12.32 3.96 6.80
CA ALA A 237 12.74 2.75 7.50
C ALA A 237 12.50 2.81 9.02
N ALA A 238 12.50 4.03 9.59
CA ALA A 238 12.24 4.27 11.02
C ALA A 238 10.83 3.86 11.50
N TRP A 239 9.91 3.56 10.58
CA TRP A 239 8.58 3.06 10.94
C TRP A 239 8.56 1.55 11.18
N LEU A 240 9.64 0.83 10.88
CA LEU A 240 9.73 -0.60 11.11
C LEU A 240 10.15 -0.85 12.55
N THR A 241 9.45 -1.79 13.21
CA THR A 241 9.60 -2.10 14.64
C THR A 241 10.93 -2.76 14.99
N HIS A 242 11.57 -3.42 14.02
CA HIS A 242 12.87 -4.07 14.20
C HIS A 242 13.96 -3.30 13.46
N GLU A 243 15.09 -3.06 14.13
CA GLU A 243 16.29 -2.59 13.45
C GLU A 243 16.68 -3.62 12.38
N ILE A 244 16.80 -3.15 11.14
CA ILE A 244 17.21 -4.00 10.04
C ILE A 244 18.73 -4.22 10.16
N GLU A 245 19.12 -5.19 10.99
CA GLU A 245 20.51 -5.51 11.18
C GLU A 245 21.12 -6.10 9.90
N ARG A 246 22.20 -5.47 9.45
CA ARG A 246 23.01 -5.98 8.34
C ARG A 246 23.67 -7.28 8.79
N LYS A 247 23.09 -8.44 8.45
CA LYS A 247 23.78 -9.73 8.60
C LYS A 247 24.92 -9.83 7.58
N VAL A 248 26.05 -9.20 7.89
CA VAL A 248 27.31 -9.46 7.19
C VAL A 248 27.78 -10.84 7.66
N LYS A 249 27.53 -11.88 6.88
CA LYS A 249 28.27 -13.14 7.04
C LYS A 249 29.68 -12.91 6.54
N VAL A 250 30.56 -12.46 7.43
CA VAL A 250 32.00 -12.46 7.18
C VAL A 250 32.42 -13.91 7.09
N THR A 251 32.91 -14.33 5.92
CA THR A 251 33.46 -15.68 5.76
C THR A 251 34.72 -15.83 6.62
N ALA A 252 35.06 -17.07 7.01
CA ALA A 252 36.28 -17.33 7.79
C ALA A 252 37.53 -16.73 7.10
N THR A 253 37.53 -16.72 5.77
CA THR A 253 38.57 -16.14 4.89
C THR A 253 38.67 -14.61 4.95
N GLU A 254 37.55 -13.92 5.15
CA GLU A 254 37.53 -12.46 5.30
C GLU A 254 37.92 -12.04 6.74
N MET A 255 37.60 -12.88 7.73
CA MET A 255 38.03 -12.73 9.13
C MET A 255 39.55 -12.88 9.29
N THR A 256 40.21 -13.77 8.55
CA THR A 256 41.68 -13.87 8.57
C THR A 256 42.35 -12.62 8.02
N LYS A 257 41.83 -12.05 6.92
CA LYS A 257 42.37 -10.80 6.34
C LYS A 257 42.21 -9.57 7.23
N PHE A 258 41.22 -9.57 8.12
CA PHE A 258 41.04 -8.49 9.11
C PHE A 258 41.97 -8.60 10.32
N LYS A 259 42.50 -9.78 10.62
CA LYS A 259 43.44 -10.02 11.73
C LYS A 259 44.91 -9.84 11.34
N GLU A 260 45.20 -9.66 10.05
CA GLU A 260 46.54 -9.41 9.50
C GLU A 260 46.84 -7.91 9.30
N LYS A 261 46.02 -7.03 9.86
CA LYS A 261 46.30 -5.59 10.04
C LYS A 261 46.42 -5.28 11.52
#